data_AF-T1KHV0-F1
#
_entry.id   AF-T1KHV0-F1
#
_cell.length_a   1.000
_cell.length_b   1.000
_cell.length_c   1.000
_cell.angle_alpha   90.00
_cell.angle_beta   90.00
_cell.angle_gamma   90.00
#
_symmetry.space_group_name_H-M   'P 1'
#
loop_
_entity.id
_entity.type
_entity.pdbx_description
1 polymer ?
#
loop_
_entity_poly.entity_id
_entity_poly.type
_entity_poly.pdbx_seq_one_letter_code
_entity_poly.pdbx_strand_id
1 'polypeptide(L)'
;MNYFLIVTVLSLSLSELLSATSNHQIEPELSSGEYIVPSIDPQSTIDAHGTSECSLTLKAHSSRVDFNVKVNVENASTVSVVLQKSYSIELTVTCDLSMNTLEAYLKGGPITQDVTSLVKAKKSDEKSCSWSIPLKLRTKSLSVNLKDGNSAVSIYLNGNPVYFENDISFRGLSTELIIIIAICCVVFGIHLIVALVWLFRRYRSKDEYQRM
;
A
#
# COMPACT_ATOMS: atom_id res chain seq x y z
N MET A 1 19.59 -29.86 -33.51
CA MET A 1 18.17 -29.61 -33.85
C MET A 1 17.21 -29.79 -32.66
N ASN A 2 17.64 -29.50 -31.40
CA ASN A 2 16.84 -29.77 -30.19
C ASN A 2 16.48 -28.51 -29.35
N TYR A 3 16.87 -27.30 -29.77
CA TYR A 3 16.57 -26.07 -29.01
C TYR A 3 15.14 -25.57 -29.22
N PHE A 4 14.53 -25.87 -30.37
CA PHE A 4 13.17 -25.44 -30.69
C PHE A 4 12.11 -26.12 -29.82
N LEU A 5 12.39 -27.36 -29.39
CA LEU A 5 11.47 -28.19 -28.59
C LEU A 5 11.49 -27.81 -27.10
N ILE A 6 12.62 -27.31 -26.58
CA ILE A 6 12.72 -26.89 -25.17
C ILE A 6 12.07 -25.52 -24.95
N VAL A 7 12.22 -24.59 -25.90
CA VAL A 7 11.60 -23.25 -25.82
C VAL A 7 10.06 -23.35 -25.94
N THR A 8 9.55 -24.23 -26.79
CA THR A 8 8.09 -24.44 -26.93
C THR A 8 7.47 -25.10 -25.70
N VAL A 9 8.12 -26.09 -25.08
CA VAL A 9 7.62 -26.75 -23.86
C VAL A 9 7.61 -25.80 -22.64
N LEU A 10 8.57 -24.87 -22.55
CA LEU A 10 8.60 -23.85 -21.50
C LEU A 10 7.55 -22.73 -21.72
N SER A 11 7.20 -22.38 -22.97
CA SER A 11 6.13 -21.42 -23.24
C SER A 11 4.72 -21.99 -23.03
N LEU A 12 4.52 -23.29 -23.29
CA LEU A 12 3.24 -23.97 -23.06
C LEU A 12 2.92 -24.09 -21.56
N SER A 13 3.92 -24.41 -20.74
CA SER A 13 3.75 -24.52 -19.28
C SER A 13 3.49 -23.18 -18.59
N LEU A 14 4.04 -22.06 -19.09
CA LEU A 14 3.75 -20.73 -18.54
C LEU A 14 2.33 -20.25 -18.89
N SER A 15 1.82 -20.63 -20.06
CA SER A 15 0.47 -20.29 -20.53
C SER A 15 -0.61 -21.05 -19.74
N GLU A 16 -0.35 -22.32 -19.41
CA GLU A 16 -1.22 -23.13 -18.56
C GLU A 16 -1.19 -22.67 -17.09
N LEU A 17 -0.04 -22.22 -16.59
CA LEU A 17 0.08 -21.68 -15.24
C LEU A 17 -0.69 -20.36 -15.06
N LEU A 18 -0.69 -19.48 -16.09
CA LEU A 18 -1.46 -18.23 -16.10
C LEU A 18 -2.97 -18.48 -16.28
N SER A 19 -3.35 -19.54 -17.01
CA SER A 19 -4.75 -19.93 -17.19
C SER A 19 -5.34 -20.60 -15.93
N ALA A 20 -4.52 -21.34 -15.17
CA ALA A 20 -4.92 -21.97 -13.92
C ALA A 20 -5.21 -20.95 -12.79
N THR A 21 -4.62 -19.75 -12.84
CA THR A 21 -4.90 -18.67 -11.87
C THR A 21 -6.16 -17.86 -12.18
N SER A 22 -6.82 -18.08 -13.32
CA SER A 22 -7.98 -17.29 -13.74
C SER A 22 -9.34 -17.92 -13.38
N ASN A 23 -9.42 -19.21 -13.02
CA ASN A 23 -10.69 -19.94 -12.92
C ASN A 23 -10.78 -20.88 -11.69
N HIS A 24 -10.33 -20.42 -10.53
CA HIS A 24 -10.66 -21.09 -9.27
C HIS A 24 -11.53 -20.20 -8.38
N GLN A 25 -12.82 -20.28 -8.66
CA GLN A 25 -13.87 -20.05 -7.67
C GLN A 25 -13.85 -21.27 -6.75
N ILE A 26 -13.12 -21.17 -5.64
CA ILE A 26 -13.07 -22.18 -4.59
C ILE A 26 -14.30 -21.95 -3.70
N GLU A 27 -15.26 -22.86 -3.74
CA GLU A 27 -16.24 -23.00 -2.65
C GLU A 27 -15.50 -23.47 -1.39
N PRO A 28 -15.62 -22.78 -0.25
CA PRO A 28 -15.03 -23.26 0.98
C PRO A 28 -15.93 -24.33 1.61
N GLU A 29 -15.46 -25.58 1.60
CA GLU A 29 -15.94 -26.57 2.58
C GLU A 29 -15.44 -26.19 3.96
N LEU A 30 -16.40 -26.09 4.87
CA LEU A 30 -16.27 -25.73 6.26
C LEU A 30 -15.52 -26.85 7.01
N SER A 31 -14.30 -26.57 7.49
CA SER A 31 -13.68 -27.36 8.55
C SER A 31 -12.90 -26.44 9.49
N SER A 32 -13.31 -26.46 10.75
CA SER A 32 -12.82 -25.61 11.83
C SER A 32 -11.36 -25.94 12.17
N GLY A 33 -10.45 -25.09 11.75
CA GLY A 33 -9.06 -25.07 12.16
C GLY A 33 -8.47 -23.70 11.87
N GLU A 34 -8.47 -22.83 12.87
CA GLU A 34 -8.03 -21.44 12.76
C GLU A 34 -6.50 -21.36 12.62
N TYR A 35 -6.01 -21.54 11.38
CA TYR A 35 -4.64 -21.18 11.01
C TYR A 35 -4.60 -19.71 10.63
N ILE A 36 -4.16 -18.87 11.56
CA ILE A 36 -3.81 -17.47 11.29
C ILE A 36 -2.51 -17.51 10.48
N VAL A 37 -2.61 -17.51 9.15
CA VAL A 37 -1.48 -17.18 8.28
C VAL A 37 -1.30 -15.67 8.37
N PRO A 38 -0.18 -15.15 8.94
CA PRO A 38 0.07 -13.73 8.93
C PRO A 38 0.23 -13.28 7.46
N SER A 39 -0.74 -12.51 6.98
CA SER A 39 -0.63 -11.77 5.74
C SER A 39 0.55 -10.81 5.86
N ILE A 40 1.68 -11.17 5.26
CA ILE A 40 2.85 -10.30 5.15
C ILE A 40 2.50 -9.27 4.07
N ASP A 41 1.99 -8.12 4.52
CA ASP A 41 1.73 -6.97 3.66
C ASP A 41 3.08 -6.44 3.14
N PRO A 42 3.37 -6.52 1.82
CA PRO A 42 4.68 -6.21 1.29
C PRO A 42 4.96 -4.70 1.44
N GLN A 43 5.95 -4.38 2.29
CA GLN A 43 6.57 -3.06 2.50
C GLN A 43 5.61 -1.87 2.58
N SER A 44 4.97 -1.73 3.74
CA SER A 44 4.42 -0.44 4.17
C SER A 44 5.53 0.52 4.57
N THR A 45 5.55 1.74 4.04
CA THR A 45 6.33 2.84 4.61
C THR A 45 5.65 3.30 5.90
N ILE A 46 6.46 3.53 6.94
CA ILE A 46 6.00 4.08 8.22
C ILE A 46 6.60 5.47 8.30
N ASP A 47 5.75 6.48 8.16
CA ASP A 47 6.15 7.89 8.26
C ASP A 47 5.55 8.47 9.54
N ALA A 48 6.40 9.04 10.40
CA ALA A 48 6.00 9.60 11.68
C ALA A 48 6.14 11.13 11.65
N HIS A 49 5.09 11.81 12.10
CA HIS A 49 4.89 13.25 12.03
C HIS A 49 4.38 13.77 13.38
N GLY A 50 4.67 15.02 13.75
CA GLY A 50 4.11 15.64 14.95
C GLY A 50 5.12 16.30 15.88
N THR A 51 4.72 16.46 17.14
CA THR A 51 5.49 17.08 18.23
C THR A 51 5.60 16.11 19.42
N SER A 52 6.23 16.55 20.52
CA SER A 52 6.23 15.79 21.77
C SER A 52 4.83 15.61 22.38
N GLU A 53 3.92 16.54 22.10
CA GLU A 53 2.55 16.55 22.62
C GLU A 53 1.64 15.59 21.86
N CYS A 54 1.85 15.46 20.54
CA CYS A 54 1.04 14.63 19.68
C CYS A 54 1.87 14.10 18.51
N SER A 55 1.79 12.79 18.27
CA SER A 55 2.44 12.13 17.14
C SER A 55 1.41 11.43 16.25
N LEU A 56 1.52 11.62 14.95
CA LEU A 56 0.79 10.92 13.91
C LEU A 56 1.74 9.98 13.18
N THR A 57 1.39 8.70 13.14
CA THR A 57 2.05 7.71 12.29
C THR A 57 1.15 7.38 11.12
N LEU A 58 1.72 7.42 9.92
CA LEU A 58 1.07 7.08 8.66
C LEU A 58 1.66 5.78 8.14
N LYS A 59 0.78 4.87 7.72
CA LYS A 59 1.19 3.61 7.10
C LYS A 59 0.40 3.42 5.80
N ALA A 60 1.08 3.60 4.68
CA ALA A 60 0.47 3.45 3.36
C ALA A 60 0.43 1.97 2.93
N HIS A 61 -0.71 1.55 2.39
CA HIS A 61 -0.91 0.23 1.78
C HIS A 61 -1.29 0.40 0.31
N SER A 62 -1.48 -0.72 -0.40
CA SER A 62 -1.87 -0.71 -1.82
C SER A 62 -3.23 -0.04 -2.10
N SER A 63 -4.18 -0.11 -1.16
CA SER A 63 -5.56 0.37 -1.34
C SER A 63 -6.07 1.35 -0.27
N ARG A 64 -5.32 1.53 0.81
CA ARG A 64 -5.70 2.36 1.98
C ARG A 64 -4.49 3.01 2.62
N VAL A 65 -4.74 3.96 3.50
CA VAL A 65 -3.74 4.50 4.43
C VAL A 65 -4.27 4.35 5.83
N ASP A 66 -3.43 3.81 6.70
CA ASP A 66 -3.68 3.71 8.13
C ASP A 66 -3.06 4.92 8.83
N PHE A 67 -3.82 5.50 9.74
CA PHE A 67 -3.44 6.62 10.58
C PHE A 67 -3.46 6.13 12.01
N ASN A 68 -2.42 6.49 12.78
CA ASN A 68 -2.37 6.26 14.21
C ASN A 68 -1.88 7.53 14.89
N VAL A 69 -2.78 8.20 15.58
CA VAL A 69 -2.46 9.35 16.41
C VAL A 69 -2.29 8.90 17.85
N LYS A 70 -1.23 9.39 18.50
CA LYS A 70 -1.01 9.29 19.94
C LYS A 70 -0.86 10.67 20.53
N VAL A 71 -1.59 10.92 21.60
CA VAL A 71 -1.61 12.18 22.35
C VAL A 71 -0.99 11.94 23.73
N ASN A 72 0.02 12.73 24.06
CA ASN A 72 0.78 12.60 25.31
C ASN A 72 0.36 13.63 26.37
N VAL A 73 -0.58 14.51 26.05
CA VAL A 73 -1.08 15.56 26.95
C VAL A 73 -2.34 15.08 27.68
N GLU A 74 -2.43 15.30 28.99
CA GLU A 74 -3.54 14.78 29.81
C GLU A 74 -4.89 15.48 29.59
N ASN A 75 -4.88 16.72 29.08
CA ASN A 75 -6.10 17.55 28.95
C ASN A 75 -6.68 17.57 27.52
N ALA A 76 -6.25 16.67 26.64
CA ALA A 76 -6.77 16.60 25.29
C ALA A 76 -8.07 15.76 25.26
N SER A 77 -9.19 16.39 24.90
CA SER A 77 -10.46 15.68 24.68
C SER A 77 -10.67 15.33 23.21
N THR A 78 -10.13 16.14 22.31
CA THR A 78 -10.32 15.96 20.86
C THR A 78 -9.01 16.15 20.12
N VAL A 79 -8.83 15.33 19.08
CA VAL A 79 -7.74 15.48 18.12
C VAL A 79 -8.30 15.47 16.71
N SER A 80 -7.94 16.47 15.92
CA SER A 80 -8.33 16.55 14.51
C SER A 80 -7.09 16.50 13.63
N VAL A 81 -7.11 15.62 12.65
CA VAL A 81 -6.10 15.54 11.60
C VAL A 81 -6.72 16.04 10.30
N VAL A 82 -6.10 17.05 9.71
CA VAL A 82 -6.54 17.67 8.46
C VAL A 82 -5.53 17.33 7.38
N LEU A 83 -5.98 16.63 6.33
CA LEU A 83 -5.22 16.34 5.13
C LEU A 83 -5.68 17.28 4.01
N GLN A 84 -4.82 18.22 3.65
CA GLN A 84 -5.09 19.16 2.57
C GLN A 84 -4.39 18.72 1.30
N LYS A 85 -5.16 18.43 0.26
CA LYS A 85 -4.62 17.97 -1.03
C LYS A 85 -4.36 19.11 -2.00
N SER A 86 -5.23 20.11 -1.97
CA SER A 86 -5.16 21.32 -2.76
C SER A 86 -5.82 22.45 -1.98
N TYR A 87 -5.77 23.68 -2.50
CA TYR A 87 -6.48 24.81 -1.90
C TYR A 87 -7.99 24.59 -1.74
N SER A 88 -8.57 23.66 -2.50
CA SER A 88 -10.01 23.41 -2.50
C SER A 88 -10.41 22.06 -1.90
N ILE A 89 -9.48 21.13 -1.66
CA ILE A 89 -9.80 19.77 -1.17
C ILE A 89 -9.12 19.52 0.17
N GLU A 90 -9.95 19.24 1.18
CA GLU A 90 -9.53 19.00 2.55
C GLU A 90 -10.30 17.82 3.13
N LEU A 91 -9.60 16.86 3.71
CA LEU A 91 -10.19 15.77 4.50
C LEU A 91 -9.85 16.02 5.97
N THR A 92 -10.88 16.14 6.80
CA THR A 92 -10.73 16.33 8.24
C THR A 92 -11.25 15.09 8.93
N VAL A 93 -10.42 14.48 9.77
CA VAL A 93 -10.81 13.38 10.66
C VAL A 93 -10.65 13.87 12.09
N THR A 94 -11.75 13.90 12.83
CA THR A 94 -11.78 14.30 14.24
C THR A 94 -12.06 13.07 15.07
N CYS A 95 -11.23 12.85 16.08
CA CYS A 95 -11.43 11.82 17.08
C CYS A 95 -11.69 12.47 18.43
N ASP A 96 -12.81 12.13 19.03
CA ASP A 96 -13.11 12.46 20.42
C ASP A 96 -12.57 11.35 21.30
N LEU A 97 -11.50 11.65 22.02
CA LEU A 97 -10.80 10.72 22.91
C LEU A 97 -11.63 10.41 24.17
N SER A 98 -12.52 11.32 24.56
CA SER A 98 -13.37 11.15 25.75
C SER A 98 -14.57 10.24 25.46
N MET A 99 -15.14 10.35 24.26
CA MET A 99 -16.28 9.55 23.81
C MET A 99 -15.86 8.33 22.98
N ASN A 100 -14.58 8.20 22.64
CA ASN A 100 -14.05 7.19 21.72
C ASN A 100 -14.77 7.18 20.35
N THR A 101 -15.23 8.34 19.89
CA THR A 101 -15.92 8.49 18.61
C THR A 101 -15.01 9.09 17.56
N LEU A 102 -15.30 8.79 16.29
CA LEU A 102 -14.58 9.31 15.15
C LEU A 102 -15.58 9.88 14.15
N GLU A 103 -15.30 11.07 13.68
CA GLU A 103 -16.05 11.77 12.64
C GLU A 103 -15.10 12.17 11.52
N ALA A 104 -15.57 12.14 10.28
CA ALA A 104 -14.77 12.53 9.14
C ALA A 104 -15.57 13.33 8.12
N TYR A 105 -14.97 14.41 7.61
CA TYR A 105 -15.59 15.32 6.66
C TYR A 105 -14.66 15.58 5.48
N LEU A 106 -15.21 15.50 4.27
CA LEU A 106 -14.52 15.87 3.04
C LEU A 106 -15.09 17.20 2.54
N LYS A 107 -14.22 18.21 2.46
CA LYS A 107 -14.52 19.54 1.94
C LYS A 107 -13.94 19.71 0.54
N GLY A 108 -14.74 20.29 -0.34
CA GLY A 108 -14.45 20.59 -1.74
C GLY A 108 -14.98 21.97 -2.10
N GLY A 109 -14.17 23.02 -1.91
CA GLY A 109 -14.61 24.41 -2.04
C GLY A 109 -15.71 24.74 -1.01
N PRO A 110 -16.93 25.13 -1.44
CA PRO A 110 -18.05 25.43 -0.54
C PRO A 110 -18.81 24.18 -0.06
N ILE A 111 -18.52 23.00 -0.62
CA ILE A 111 -19.24 21.76 -0.33
C ILE A 111 -18.51 21.00 0.78
N THR A 112 -19.21 20.66 1.86
CA THR A 112 -18.71 19.74 2.91
C THR A 112 -19.61 18.52 2.96
N GLN A 113 -19.01 17.32 3.01
CA GLN A 113 -19.75 16.06 3.10
C GLN A 113 -19.21 15.20 4.23
N ASP A 114 -20.12 14.61 5.00
CA ASP A 114 -19.79 13.56 5.96
C ASP A 114 -19.33 12.31 5.20
N VAL A 115 -18.14 11.84 5.55
CA VAL A 115 -17.50 10.63 5.02
C VAL A 115 -17.12 9.66 6.13
N THR A 116 -17.66 9.83 7.34
CA THR A 116 -17.38 9.00 8.52
C THR A 116 -17.58 7.51 8.23
N SER A 117 -18.63 7.15 7.48
CA SER A 117 -18.91 5.76 7.08
C SER A 117 -17.85 5.14 6.14
N LEU A 118 -17.02 5.97 5.48
CA LEU A 118 -15.91 5.51 4.64
C LEU A 118 -14.62 5.33 5.44
N VAL A 119 -14.57 5.82 6.68
CA VAL A 119 -13.43 5.69 7.58
C VAL A 119 -13.64 4.49 8.48
N LYS A 120 -12.68 3.56 8.48
CA LYS A 120 -12.72 2.38 9.35
C LYS A 120 -11.96 2.69 10.63
N ALA A 121 -12.68 2.87 11.73
CA ALA A 121 -12.06 2.93 13.05
C ALA A 121 -11.39 1.58 13.36
N LYS A 122 -10.15 1.62 13.86
CA LYS A 122 -9.36 0.44 14.24
C LYS A 122 -9.21 0.32 15.74
N LYS A 123 -8.84 1.41 16.39
CA LYS A 123 -8.66 1.49 17.83
C LYS A 123 -8.91 2.93 18.27
N SER A 124 -9.65 3.12 19.35
CA SER A 124 -9.78 4.42 20.02
C SER A 124 -9.68 4.18 21.51
N ASP A 125 -8.78 4.91 22.16
CA ASP A 125 -8.64 4.98 23.62
C ASP A 125 -8.33 6.43 24.03
N GLU A 126 -8.29 6.67 25.34
CA GLU A 126 -8.16 8.02 25.93
C GLU A 126 -6.92 8.80 25.46
N LYS A 127 -5.92 8.14 24.86
CA LYS A 127 -4.67 8.77 24.42
C LYS A 127 -4.28 8.43 22.98
N SER A 128 -5.05 7.62 22.28
CA SER A 128 -4.71 7.22 20.93
C SER A 128 -5.93 6.92 20.09
N CYS A 129 -5.84 7.29 18.82
CA CYS A 129 -6.90 7.05 17.88
C CYS A 129 -6.29 6.55 16.57
N SER A 130 -6.80 5.43 16.08
CA SER A 130 -6.32 4.75 14.90
C SER A 130 -7.47 4.47 13.95
N TRP A 131 -7.28 4.85 12.70
CA TRP A 131 -8.28 4.69 11.66
C TRP A 131 -7.64 4.39 10.31
N SER A 132 -8.46 3.93 9.37
CA SER A 132 -8.05 3.68 7.99
C SER A 132 -8.99 4.38 7.04
N ILE A 133 -8.42 4.98 5.99
CA ILE A 133 -9.19 5.55 4.89
C ILE A 133 -8.75 4.90 3.57
N PRO A 134 -9.68 4.69 2.61
CA PRO A 134 -9.30 4.25 1.28
C PRO A 134 -8.46 5.33 0.59
N LEU A 135 -7.48 4.92 -0.23
CA LEU A 135 -6.65 5.86 -0.99
C LEU A 135 -7.49 6.72 -1.95
N LYS A 136 -8.60 6.19 -2.44
CA LYS A 136 -9.58 6.91 -3.25
C LYS A 136 -10.85 7.07 -2.44
N LEU A 137 -11.17 8.30 -2.08
CA LEU A 137 -12.45 8.67 -1.49
C LEU A 137 -13.34 9.23 -2.58
N ARG A 138 -14.57 8.74 -2.67
CA ARG A 138 -15.56 9.21 -3.63
C ARG A 138 -16.91 9.33 -2.95
N THR A 139 -17.49 10.51 -3.04
CA THR A 139 -18.85 10.82 -2.66
C THR A 139 -19.68 11.13 -3.92
N LYS A 140 -20.92 11.57 -3.74
CA LYS A 140 -21.78 11.95 -4.87
C LYS A 140 -21.23 13.16 -5.64
N SER A 141 -20.53 14.07 -4.97
CA SER A 141 -20.10 15.35 -5.55
C SER A 141 -18.60 15.61 -5.49
N LEU A 142 -17.85 14.80 -4.73
CA LEU A 142 -16.41 14.99 -4.54
C LEU A 142 -15.68 13.66 -4.73
N SER A 143 -14.48 13.73 -5.31
CA SER A 143 -13.56 12.60 -5.32
C SER A 143 -12.15 13.11 -5.09
N VAL A 144 -11.41 12.40 -4.24
CA VAL A 144 -10.01 12.68 -3.94
C VAL A 144 -9.22 11.37 -3.99
N ASN A 145 -8.05 11.43 -4.62
CA ASN A 145 -7.08 10.35 -4.59
C ASN A 145 -5.86 10.81 -3.79
N LEU A 146 -5.67 10.22 -2.62
CA LEU A 146 -4.58 10.55 -1.70
C LEU A 146 -3.21 10.12 -2.24
N LYS A 147 -3.17 9.12 -3.13
CA LYS A 147 -1.94 8.63 -3.76
C LYS A 147 -1.32 9.63 -4.74
N ASP A 148 -2.12 10.51 -5.33
CA ASP A 148 -1.70 11.32 -6.46
C ASP A 148 -1.02 12.61 -5.99
N GLY A 149 0.31 12.69 -5.98
CA GLY A 149 1.05 13.87 -5.55
C GLY A 149 1.15 14.00 -4.03
N ASN A 150 1.54 15.18 -3.53
CA ASN A 150 1.73 15.41 -2.10
C ASN A 150 0.48 16.01 -1.44
N SER A 151 0.42 15.97 -0.12
CA SER A 151 -0.61 16.60 0.70
C SER A 151 0.05 17.36 1.85
N ALA A 152 -0.58 18.42 2.33
CA ALA A 152 -0.23 19.00 3.63
C ALA A 152 -1.03 18.31 4.74
N VAL A 153 -0.42 18.19 5.92
CA VAL A 153 -1.04 17.61 7.11
C VAL A 153 -0.96 18.60 8.24
N SER A 154 -2.10 18.82 8.89
CA SER A 154 -2.21 19.62 10.11
C SER A 154 -2.79 18.76 11.22
N ILE A 155 -2.30 18.95 12.43
CA ILE A 155 -2.86 18.32 13.64
C ILE A 155 -3.34 19.42 14.58
N TYR A 156 -4.56 19.26 15.08
CA TYR A 156 -5.18 20.14 16.06
C TYR A 156 -5.53 19.36 17.32
N LEU A 157 -5.24 19.93 18.49
CA LEU A 157 -5.69 19.44 19.79
C LEU A 157 -6.70 20.42 20.37
N ASN A 158 -7.91 19.96 20.70
CA ASN A 158 -8.98 20.82 21.21
C ASN A 158 -9.22 22.08 20.34
N GLY A 159 -9.11 21.92 19.01
CA GLY A 159 -9.24 23.00 18.04
C GLY A 159 -8.00 23.91 17.86
N ASN A 160 -6.95 23.76 18.67
CA ASN A 160 -5.72 24.53 18.54
C ASN A 160 -4.70 23.81 17.64
N PRO A 161 -4.10 24.49 16.65
CA PRO A 161 -3.09 23.88 15.79
C PRO A 161 -1.81 23.59 16.60
N VAL A 162 -1.33 22.35 16.53
CA VAL A 162 -0.09 21.92 17.22
C VAL A 162 1.01 21.50 16.26
N TYR A 163 0.66 21.12 15.03
CA TYR A 163 1.61 20.65 14.05
C TYR A 163 1.12 20.95 12.63
N PHE A 164 2.07 21.24 11.75
CA PHE A 164 1.83 21.43 10.33
C PHE A 164 3.05 20.98 9.54
N GLU A 165 2.82 20.16 8.52
CA GLU A 165 3.84 19.78 7.55
C GLU A 165 3.26 19.81 6.13
N ASN A 166 4.06 20.31 5.20
CA ASN A 166 3.77 20.27 3.78
C ASN A 166 4.42 19.05 3.13
N ASP A 167 3.93 18.69 1.96
CA ASP A 167 4.59 17.74 1.06
C ASP A 167 4.67 16.26 1.53
N ILE A 168 3.67 15.80 2.29
CA ILE A 168 3.54 14.39 2.68
C ILE A 168 3.05 13.55 1.50
N SER A 169 3.77 12.46 1.21
CA SER A 169 3.51 11.60 0.04
C SER A 169 3.06 10.21 0.46
N PHE A 170 1.89 9.77 0.03
CA PHE A 170 1.32 8.45 0.35
C PHE A 170 1.75 7.37 -0.66
N ARG A 171 3.02 7.38 -1.07
CA ARG A 171 3.55 6.43 -2.06
C ARG A 171 3.78 5.07 -1.41
N GLY A 172 2.77 4.21 -1.45
CA GLY A 172 3.00 2.77 -1.26
C GLY A 172 3.74 2.19 -2.47
N LEU A 173 4.66 1.26 -2.25
CA LEU A 173 5.16 0.38 -3.31
C LEU A 173 3.97 -0.40 -3.86
N SER A 174 3.63 -0.24 -5.15
CA SER A 174 2.59 -1.08 -5.73
C SER A 174 3.10 -2.51 -5.78
N THR A 175 2.37 -3.42 -5.13
CA THR A 175 2.67 -4.86 -5.13
C THR A 175 2.78 -5.39 -6.57
N GLU A 176 2.00 -4.82 -7.50
CA GLU A 176 2.09 -5.10 -8.94
C GLU A 176 3.47 -4.81 -9.52
N LEU A 177 4.11 -3.71 -9.15
CA LEU A 177 5.45 -3.36 -9.66
C LEU A 177 6.51 -4.31 -9.11
N ILE A 178 6.40 -4.71 -7.83
CA ILE A 178 7.32 -5.68 -7.22
C ILE A 178 7.19 -7.04 -7.90
N ILE A 179 5.95 -7.50 -8.15
CA ILE A 179 5.69 -8.75 -8.87
C ILE A 179 6.26 -8.69 -10.29
N ILE A 180 6.03 -7.59 -11.01
CA ILE A 180 6.58 -7.40 -12.37
C ILE A 180 8.12 -7.44 -12.35
N ILE A 181 8.76 -6.73 -11.41
CA ILE A 181 10.22 -6.74 -11.26
C ILE A 181 10.73 -8.15 -10.94
N ALA A 182 10.06 -8.88 -10.04
CA ALA A 182 10.42 -10.25 -9.70
C ALA A 182 10.33 -11.19 -10.92
N ILE A 183 9.25 -11.10 -11.70
CA ILE A 183 9.09 -11.86 -12.95
C ILE A 183 10.20 -11.51 -13.95
N CYS A 184 10.47 -10.22 -14.15
CA CYS A 184 11.56 -9.78 -15.04
C CYS A 184 12.92 -10.33 -14.60
N CYS A 185 13.23 -10.32 -13.31
CA CYS A 185 14.49 -10.86 -12.78
C CYS A 185 14.62 -12.37 -13.03
N VAL A 186 13.54 -13.14 -12.86
CA VAL A 186 13.54 -14.59 -13.13
C VAL A 186 13.77 -14.86 -14.63
N VAL A 187 13.06 -14.16 -15.50
CA VAL A 187 13.20 -14.33 -16.96
C VAL A 187 14.61 -13.98 -17.43
N PHE A 188 15.15 -12.83 -16.99
CA PHE A 188 16.53 -12.44 -17.30
C PHE A 188 17.56 -13.44 -16.76
N GLY A 189 17.36 -13.94 -15.53
CA GLY A 189 18.22 -14.97 -14.94
C GLY A 189 18.29 -16.24 -15.80
N ILE A 190 17.14 -16.72 -16.27
CA ILE A 190 17.08 -17.89 -17.16
C ILE A 190 17.81 -17.62 -18.49
N HIS A 191 17.60 -16.44 -19.09
CA HIS A 191 18.25 -16.09 -20.35
C HIS A 191 19.78 -15.99 -20.19
N LEU A 192 20.25 -15.47 -19.06
CA LEU A 192 21.68 -15.42 -18.74
C LEU A 192 22.27 -16.82 -18.61
N ILE A 193 21.59 -17.75 -17.93
CA ILE A 193 22.03 -19.15 -17.82
C ILE A 193 22.13 -19.80 -19.20
N VAL A 194 21.10 -19.63 -20.05
CA VAL A 194 21.10 -20.17 -21.42
C VAL A 194 22.26 -19.61 -22.24
N ALA A 195 22.51 -18.30 -22.15
CA ALA A 195 23.63 -17.65 -22.83
C ALA A 195 24.99 -18.21 -22.37
N LEU A 196 25.18 -18.42 -21.07
CA LEU A 196 26.40 -19.01 -20.50
C LEU A 196 26.60 -20.45 -20.99
N VAL A 197 25.54 -21.28 -20.98
CA VAL A 197 25.60 -22.65 -21.50
C VAL A 197 25.96 -22.67 -22.99
N TRP A 198 25.41 -21.75 -23.77
CA TRP A 198 25.72 -21.63 -25.19
C TRP A 198 27.17 -21.22 -25.45
N LEU A 199 27.67 -20.23 -24.70
CA LEU A 199 29.08 -19.80 -24.76
C LEU A 199 30.03 -20.94 -24.37
N PHE A 200 29.72 -21.67 -23.31
CA PHE A 200 30.53 -22.80 -22.85
C PHE A 200 30.60 -23.92 -23.90
N ARG A 201 29.47 -24.26 -24.53
CA ARG A 201 29.43 -25.23 -25.64
C ARG A 201 30.27 -24.78 -26.83
N ARG A 202 30.21 -23.49 -27.18
CA ARG A 202 30.99 -22.94 -28.29
C ARG A 202 32.48 -22.92 -28.00
N TYR A 203 32.87 -22.62 -26.76
CA TYR A 203 34.26 -22.65 -26.32
C TYR A 203 34.83 -24.07 -26.42
N ARG A 204 34.14 -25.07 -25.86
CA ARG A 204 34.58 -26.48 -25.90
C ARG A 204 34.74 -27.01 -27.32
N SER A 205 33.84 -26.66 -28.23
CA SER A 205 33.94 -27.09 -29.63
C SER A 205 35.18 -26.52 -30.34
N LYS A 206 35.64 -25.31 -29.98
CA LYS A 206 36.88 -24.75 -30.52
C LYS A 206 38.12 -25.44 -29.95
N ASP A 207 38.11 -25.77 -28.66
CA ASP A 207 39.20 -26.51 -28.02
C ASP A 207 39.36 -27.92 -28.63
N GLU A 208 38.26 -28.60 -28.93
CA GLU A 208 38.30 -29.91 -29.61
C GLU A 208 38.83 -29.80 -31.05
N TYR A 209 38.49 -28.72 -31.77
CA TYR A 209 39.01 -28.47 -33.12
C TYR A 209 40.51 -28.16 -33.15
N GLN A 210 41.06 -27.50 -32.13
CA GLN A 210 42.51 -27.23 -32.06
C GLN A 210 43.35 -28.44 -31.63
N ARG A 211 42.73 -29.49 -31.09
CA ARG A 211 43.41 -30.74 -30.71
C ARG A 211 43.45 -31.79 -31.82
N MET A 212 42.71 -31.59 -32.92
CA MET A 212 42.73 -32.43 -34.12
C MET A 212 43.68 -31.86 -35.15
#